data_AF-A0A0G4PIH1-F1
#
_entry.id   AF-A0A0G4PIH1-F1
#
_cell.length_a   1.000
_cell.length_b   1.000
_cell.length_c   1.000
_cell.angle_alpha   90.00
_cell.angle_beta   90.00
_cell.angle_gamma   90.00
#
_symmetry.space_group_name_H-M   'P 1'
#
loop_
_entity.id
_entity.type
_entity.pdbx_description
1 polymer ?
#
loop_
_entity_poly.entity_id
_entity_poly.type
_entity_poly.pdbx_seq_one_letter_code
_entity_poly.pdbx_strand_id
1 'polypeptide(L)'
;MPPHETMTAAQRALGITEIVGLILSFIPRDWFALRKRDSLRHCALVNKLWLSETLPMIWNTADPLEALFKKLDPGRRQFYANFVVLGESHALHDSSSSKALSRRLKNIVFPKMQCLLLFTSGKRGECSLPKLKCPNLRCMTFQDLDIENEEKDDDMGPDAWESVFWDLSTNYPSLKELNFEFPPRVFPYAIRRLKKRHPNLRDCLEKLEFQEVTQFFHHDFSFADGVLAGDHDYFEP
;
A
#
# COMPACT_ATOMS: atom_id res chain seq x y z
N MET A 1 -44.98 -32.37 -11.25
CA MET A 1 -43.55 -32.01 -11.21
C MET A 1 -43.33 -30.95 -12.28
N PRO A 2 -42.79 -29.77 -11.95
CA PRO A 2 -42.46 -28.80 -12.99
C PRO A 2 -41.29 -29.35 -13.82
N PRO A 3 -41.23 -29.06 -15.13
CA PRO A 3 -40.14 -29.52 -15.98
C PRO A 3 -38.83 -28.88 -15.53
N HIS A 4 -37.79 -29.69 -15.36
CA HIS A 4 -36.42 -29.19 -15.21
C HIS A 4 -36.07 -28.40 -16.46
N GLU A 5 -36.00 -27.07 -16.33
CA GLU A 5 -35.53 -26.18 -17.39
C GLU A 5 -34.16 -26.69 -17.86
N THR A 6 -34.11 -27.12 -19.12
CA THR A 6 -32.92 -27.70 -19.70
C THR A 6 -31.96 -26.55 -20.00
N MET A 7 -30.98 -26.32 -19.12
CA MET A 7 -30.01 -25.24 -19.29
C MET A 7 -29.36 -25.32 -20.68
N THR A 8 -29.40 -24.18 -21.37
CA THR A 8 -28.75 -24.01 -22.66
C THR A 8 -27.24 -24.22 -22.54
N ALA A 9 -26.57 -24.57 -23.64
CA ALA A 9 -25.11 -24.73 -23.65
C ALA A 9 -24.37 -23.46 -23.18
N ALA A 10 -24.95 -22.28 -23.46
CA ALA A 10 -24.43 -20.99 -23.00
C ALA A 10 -24.56 -20.82 -21.47
N GLN A 11 -25.71 -21.15 -20.88
CA GLN A 11 -25.90 -21.13 -19.43
C GLN A 11 -24.99 -22.14 -18.72
N ARG A 12 -24.78 -23.32 -19.31
CA ARG A 12 -23.80 -24.29 -18.82
C ARG A 12 -22.37 -23.75 -18.89
N ALA A 13 -21.98 -23.10 -19.99
CA ALA A 13 -20.65 -22.53 -20.15
C ALA A 13 -20.37 -21.38 -19.16
N LEU A 14 -21.37 -20.53 -18.89
CA LEU A 14 -21.27 -19.46 -17.89
C LEU A 14 -21.17 -20.01 -16.46
N GLY A 15 -21.99 -21.01 -16.14
CA GLY A 15 -21.98 -21.65 -14.81
C GLY A 15 -20.64 -22.30 -14.45
N ILE A 16 -19.86 -22.78 -15.43
CA ILE A 16 -18.54 -23.39 -15.15
C ILE A 16 -17.57 -22.33 -14.59
N THR A 17 -17.58 -21.11 -15.11
CA THR A 17 -16.69 -20.04 -14.62
C THR A 17 -17.03 -19.65 -13.19
N GLU A 18 -18.33 -19.52 -12.89
CA GLU A 18 -18.84 -19.23 -11.55
C GLU A 18 -18.49 -20.34 -10.55
N ILE A 19 -18.66 -21.62 -10.95
CA ILE A 19 -18.29 -22.77 -10.13
C ILE A 19 -16.78 -22.77 -9.83
N VAL A 20 -15.93 -22.53 -10.84
CA VAL A 20 -14.48 -22.44 -10.64
C VAL A 20 -14.14 -21.29 -9.68
N GLY A 21 -14.74 -20.11 -9.87
CA GLY A 21 -14.56 -18.97 -8.97
C GLY A 21 -14.95 -19.28 -7.52
N LEU A 22 -16.07 -19.98 -7.32
CA LEU A 22 -16.52 -20.43 -6.00
C LEU A 22 -15.54 -21.43 -5.38
N ILE A 23 -15.04 -22.42 -6.14
CA ILE A 23 -14.04 -23.38 -5.64
C ILE A 23 -12.77 -22.65 -5.21
N LEU A 24 -12.27 -21.74 -6.05
CA LEU A 24 -11.08 -20.96 -5.75
C LEU A 24 -11.26 -20.07 -4.51
N SER A 25 -12.49 -19.66 -4.21
CA SER A 25 -12.79 -18.82 -3.05
C SER A 25 -12.48 -19.49 -1.71
N PHE A 26 -12.56 -20.83 -1.65
CA PHE A 26 -12.24 -21.65 -0.48
C PHE A 26 -10.76 -22.00 -0.34
N ILE A 27 -9.93 -21.65 -1.33
CA ILE A 27 -8.48 -21.90 -1.21
C ILE A 27 -7.91 -20.90 -0.20
N PRO A 28 -7.21 -21.36 0.86
CA PRO A 28 -6.64 -20.48 1.87
C PRO A 28 -5.77 -19.38 1.26
N ARG A 29 -6.06 -18.15 1.63
CA ARG A 29 -5.35 -16.94 1.18
C ARG A 29 -4.64 -16.34 2.37
N ASP A 30 -3.71 -17.08 2.96
CA ASP A 30 -3.00 -16.57 4.13
C ASP A 30 -2.11 -15.42 3.70
N TRP A 31 -2.55 -14.21 4.07
CA TRP A 31 -1.98 -12.92 3.69
C TRP A 31 -0.48 -12.82 4.03
N PHE A 32 -0.03 -13.58 5.03
CA PHE A 32 1.33 -13.57 5.57
C PHE A 32 2.21 -14.75 5.14
N ALA A 33 1.70 -15.68 4.32
CA ALA A 33 2.45 -16.88 3.96
C ALA A 33 2.67 -16.97 2.43
N LEU A 34 3.79 -16.42 1.95
CA LEU A 34 4.28 -16.59 0.57
C LEU A 34 4.26 -18.05 0.10
N ARG A 35 4.46 -19.01 1.02
CA ARG A 35 4.44 -20.46 0.76
C ARG A 35 3.05 -21.05 0.49
N LYS A 36 1.96 -20.31 0.67
CA LYS A 36 0.58 -20.80 0.44
C LYS A 36 -0.04 -20.34 -0.88
N ARG A 37 0.65 -19.54 -1.69
CA ARG A 37 0.23 -19.23 -3.08
C ARG A 37 0.40 -20.43 -4.03
N ASP A 38 1.06 -21.50 -3.59
CA ASP A 38 1.32 -22.66 -4.44
C ASP A 38 0.04 -23.38 -4.85
N SER A 39 -0.99 -23.46 -4.00
CA SER A 39 -2.29 -24.04 -4.38
C SER A 39 -2.94 -23.30 -5.55
N LEU A 40 -2.93 -21.96 -5.53
CA LEU A 40 -3.46 -21.15 -6.63
C LEU A 40 -2.63 -21.32 -7.91
N ARG A 41 -1.30 -21.49 -7.78
CA ARG A 41 -0.42 -21.79 -8.93
C ARG A 41 -0.75 -23.15 -9.53
N HIS A 42 -0.96 -24.19 -8.73
CA HIS A 42 -1.38 -25.50 -9.23
C HIS A 42 -2.73 -25.40 -9.96
N CYS A 43 -3.70 -24.67 -9.40
CA CYS A 43 -4.97 -24.40 -10.05
C CYS A 43 -4.78 -23.68 -11.40
N ALA A 44 -3.91 -22.68 -11.48
CA ALA A 44 -3.62 -21.94 -12.70
C ALA A 44 -3.08 -22.82 -13.85
N LEU A 45 -2.49 -23.97 -13.54
CA LEU A 45 -1.91 -24.89 -14.52
C LEU A 45 -2.91 -25.92 -15.08
N VAL A 46 -4.12 -26.02 -14.52
CA VAL A 46 -5.11 -27.04 -14.93
C VAL A 46 -5.53 -26.84 -16.39
N ASN A 47 -6.00 -25.65 -16.74
CA ASN A 47 -6.33 -25.25 -18.11
C ASN A 47 -6.52 -23.72 -18.20
N LYS A 48 -6.84 -23.21 -19.41
CA LYS A 48 -7.01 -21.77 -19.65
C LYS A 48 -8.12 -21.11 -18.80
N LEU A 49 -9.19 -21.83 -18.50
CA LEU A 49 -10.28 -21.32 -17.68
C LEU A 49 -9.84 -21.17 -16.22
N TRP A 50 -9.20 -22.19 -15.67
CA TRP A 50 -8.66 -22.09 -14.31
C TRP A 50 -7.57 -21.02 -14.23
N LEU A 51 -6.74 -20.87 -15.26
CA LEU A 51 -5.76 -19.79 -15.35
C LEU A 51 -6.43 -18.41 -15.30
N SER A 52 -7.49 -18.16 -16.08
CA SER A 52 -8.15 -16.85 -16.12
C SER A 52 -8.78 -16.48 -14.79
N GLU A 53 -9.34 -17.45 -14.07
CA GLU A 53 -9.98 -17.23 -12.76
C GLU A 53 -8.97 -17.12 -11.61
N THR A 54 -7.85 -17.85 -11.68
CA THR A 54 -6.82 -17.83 -10.62
C THR A 54 -5.88 -16.64 -10.72
N LEU A 55 -5.58 -16.13 -11.93
CA LEU A 55 -4.64 -15.04 -12.12
C LEU A 55 -4.97 -13.79 -11.30
N PRO A 56 -6.23 -13.27 -11.31
CA PRO A 56 -6.61 -12.16 -10.46
C PRO A 56 -6.34 -12.41 -8.97
N MET A 57 -6.53 -13.65 -8.51
CA MET A 57 -6.33 -14.01 -7.10
C MET A 57 -4.84 -14.09 -6.74
N ILE A 58 -4.01 -14.65 -7.62
CA ILE A 58 -2.56 -14.73 -7.44
C ILE A 58 -1.93 -13.33 -7.36
N TRP A 59 -2.41 -12.41 -8.21
CA TRP A 59 -1.88 -11.06 -8.37
C TRP A 59 -2.65 -10.00 -7.58
N ASN A 60 -3.67 -10.39 -6.80
CA ASN A 60 -4.47 -9.47 -6.00
C ASN A 60 -3.60 -8.64 -5.05
N THR A 61 -2.60 -9.29 -4.46
CA THR A 61 -1.56 -8.70 -3.60
C THR A 61 -0.19 -8.85 -4.26
N ALA A 62 0.58 -7.77 -4.34
CA ALA A 62 1.88 -7.76 -5.01
C ALA A 62 2.98 -7.23 -4.08
N ASP A 63 3.92 -8.11 -3.75
CA ASP A 63 4.89 -7.90 -2.67
C ASP A 63 6.34 -8.28 -3.06
N PRO A 64 7.32 -7.38 -2.88
CA PRO A 64 7.22 -5.94 -3.09
C PRO A 64 7.10 -5.67 -4.60
N LEU A 65 6.32 -4.65 -4.99
CA LEU A 65 6.11 -4.28 -6.39
C LEU A 65 7.43 -4.12 -7.15
N GLU A 66 8.42 -3.52 -6.51
CA GLU A 66 9.76 -3.29 -7.03
C GLU A 66 10.46 -4.60 -7.43
N ALA A 67 10.52 -5.55 -6.49
CA ALA A 67 11.22 -6.80 -6.66
C ALA A 67 10.48 -7.70 -7.67
N LEU A 68 9.15 -7.71 -7.61
CA LEU A 68 8.30 -8.50 -8.47
C LEU A 68 8.36 -8.01 -9.93
N PHE A 69 8.13 -6.72 -10.16
CA PHE A 69 8.10 -6.16 -11.51
C PHE A 69 9.49 -6.06 -12.15
N LYS A 70 10.56 -6.04 -11.35
CA LYS A 70 11.94 -6.17 -11.86
C LYS A 70 12.16 -7.51 -12.57
N LYS A 71 11.57 -8.60 -12.09
CA LYS A 71 11.71 -9.96 -12.63
C LYS A 71 10.82 -10.22 -13.85
N LEU A 72 9.76 -9.43 -14.01
CA LEU A 72 8.83 -9.57 -15.13
C LEU A 72 9.39 -8.99 -16.43
N ASP A 73 9.08 -9.69 -17.53
CA ASP A 73 9.24 -9.19 -18.89
C ASP A 73 8.55 -7.83 -19.04
N PRO A 74 9.23 -6.78 -19.56
CA PRO A 74 8.66 -5.45 -19.69
C PRO A 74 7.32 -5.40 -20.43
N GLY A 75 7.13 -6.22 -21.48
CA GLY A 75 5.91 -6.25 -22.28
C GLY A 75 4.71 -6.84 -21.55
N ARG A 76 4.94 -7.59 -20.46
CA ARG A 76 3.88 -8.27 -19.69
C ARG A 76 3.53 -7.56 -18.38
N ARG A 77 4.30 -6.56 -17.97
CA ARG A 77 4.08 -5.86 -16.69
C ARG A 77 2.70 -5.25 -16.57
N GLN A 78 2.21 -4.57 -17.61
CA GLN A 78 0.89 -3.95 -17.59
C GLN A 78 -0.24 -4.99 -17.47
N PHE A 79 -0.09 -6.15 -18.13
CA PHE A 79 -1.05 -7.24 -18.00
C PHE A 79 -1.23 -7.67 -16.54
N TYR A 80 -0.13 -7.86 -15.81
CA TYR A 80 -0.19 -8.23 -14.39
C TYR A 80 -0.64 -7.07 -13.48
N ALA A 81 -0.23 -5.84 -13.78
CA ALA A 81 -0.64 -4.64 -13.03
C ALA A 81 -2.17 -4.43 -13.05
N ASN A 82 -2.87 -4.91 -14.08
CA ASN A 82 -4.33 -4.84 -14.19
C ASN A 82 -5.08 -5.65 -13.13
N PHE A 83 -4.40 -6.55 -12.41
CA PHE A 83 -4.99 -7.41 -11.39
C PHE A 83 -4.64 -6.99 -9.95
N VAL A 84 -3.65 -6.11 -9.78
CA VAL A 84 -3.19 -5.70 -8.45
C VAL A 84 -4.22 -4.80 -7.78
N VAL A 85 -4.70 -5.20 -6.60
CA VAL A 85 -5.64 -4.43 -5.76
C VAL A 85 -4.93 -3.86 -4.54
N LEU A 86 -4.04 -4.64 -3.93
CA LEU A 86 -3.14 -4.23 -2.87
C LEU A 86 -1.69 -4.31 -3.37
N GLY A 87 -1.00 -3.17 -3.37
CA GLY A 87 0.43 -3.10 -3.63
C GLY A 87 1.21 -2.98 -2.34
N GLU A 88 2.39 -3.58 -2.30
CA GLU A 88 3.38 -3.35 -1.25
C GLU A 88 4.63 -2.74 -1.87
N SER A 89 5.21 -1.76 -1.19
CA SER A 89 6.34 -0.97 -1.67
C SER A 89 7.12 -0.39 -0.50
N HIS A 90 8.27 0.21 -0.79
CA HIS A 90 9.12 0.86 0.21
C HIS A 90 9.11 2.36 0.02
N ALA A 91 9.12 3.10 1.12
CA ALA A 91 9.44 4.52 1.11
C ALA A 91 10.88 4.72 0.60
N LEU A 92 11.09 5.73 -0.23
CA LEU A 92 12.32 5.88 -1.01
C LEU A 92 13.22 6.96 -0.40
N HIS A 93 14.32 6.55 0.22
CA HIS A 93 15.44 7.47 0.47
C HIS A 93 16.17 7.80 -0.84
N ASP A 94 16.73 9.01 -0.94
CA ASP A 94 17.45 9.48 -2.13
C ASP A 94 18.72 8.65 -2.38
N SER A 95 18.53 7.53 -3.08
CA SER A 95 19.55 6.54 -3.38
C SER A 95 19.45 6.18 -4.86
N SER A 96 20.57 5.76 -5.45
CA SER A 96 20.62 5.38 -6.86
C SER A 96 19.65 4.24 -7.20
N SER A 97 19.36 3.37 -6.23
CA SER A 97 18.37 2.28 -6.34
C SER A 97 16.93 2.79 -6.44
N SER A 98 16.54 3.80 -5.65
CA SER A 98 15.18 4.37 -5.67
C SER A 98 14.87 5.08 -7.00
N LYS A 99 15.86 5.78 -7.57
CA LYS A 99 15.78 6.41 -8.90
C LYS A 99 15.66 5.39 -10.03
N ALA A 100 16.28 4.22 -9.91
CA ALA A 100 16.17 3.15 -10.91
C ALA A 100 14.80 2.45 -10.85
N LEU A 101 14.21 2.34 -9.65
CA LEU A 101 12.90 1.75 -9.42
C LEU A 101 11.76 2.61 -9.95
N SER A 102 11.78 3.91 -9.64
CA SER A 102 10.83 4.88 -10.18
C SER A 102 10.78 4.85 -11.71
N ARG A 103 11.92 4.63 -12.38
CA ARG A 103 11.98 4.51 -13.84
C ARG A 103 11.27 3.27 -14.39
N ARG A 104 11.33 2.13 -13.69
CA ARG A 104 10.74 0.86 -14.16
C ARG A 104 9.21 0.85 -14.05
N LEU A 105 8.67 1.54 -13.06
CA LEU A 105 7.24 1.63 -12.80
C LEU A 105 6.57 2.86 -13.45
N LYS A 106 7.35 3.84 -13.91
CA LYS A 106 6.87 5.12 -14.49
C LYS A 106 5.75 4.98 -15.54
N ASN A 107 5.81 3.94 -16.36
CA ASN A 107 4.89 3.72 -17.48
C ASN A 107 3.83 2.64 -17.20
N ILE A 108 3.77 2.12 -15.98
CA ILE A 108 2.81 1.11 -15.57
C ILE A 108 1.69 1.79 -14.83
N VAL A 109 0.46 1.50 -15.24
CA VAL A 109 -0.76 1.94 -14.56
C VAL A 109 -1.29 0.77 -13.73
N PHE A 110 -1.68 1.02 -12.50
CA PHE A 110 -2.32 0.06 -11.62
C PHE A 110 -3.81 0.41 -11.49
N PRO A 111 -4.65 0.04 -12.48
CA PRO A 111 -6.01 0.55 -12.59
C PRO A 111 -6.94 0.02 -11.50
N LYS A 112 -6.64 -1.14 -10.88
CA LYS A 112 -7.48 -1.73 -9.84
C LYS A 112 -6.91 -1.56 -8.42
N MET A 113 -5.75 -0.93 -8.28
CA MET A 113 -5.10 -0.77 -6.99
C MET A 113 -5.89 0.23 -6.15
N GLN A 114 -6.33 -0.23 -4.98
CA GLN A 114 -7.14 0.52 -4.02
C GLN A 114 -6.35 0.83 -2.75
N CYS A 115 -5.43 -0.07 -2.39
CA CYS A 115 -4.62 0.04 -1.18
C CYS A 115 -3.13 -0.05 -1.54
N LEU A 116 -2.32 0.77 -0.88
CA LEU A 116 -0.86 0.71 -0.95
C LEU A 116 -0.31 0.60 0.47
N LEU A 117 0.42 -0.49 0.73
CA LEU A 117 1.21 -0.66 1.93
C LEU A 117 2.64 -0.17 1.66
N LEU A 118 3.12 0.75 2.49
CA LEU A 118 4.44 1.33 2.40
C LEU A 118 5.25 0.97 3.63
N PHE A 119 6.32 0.24 3.41
CA PHE A 119 7.30 0.00 4.46
C PHE A 119 8.28 1.16 4.55
N THR A 120 8.40 1.70 5.76
CA THR A 120 9.32 2.79 6.10
C THR A 120 10.66 2.24 6.59
N SER A 121 11.69 3.07 6.64
CA SER A 121 12.94 2.71 7.31
C SER A 121 13.38 3.87 8.18
N GLY A 122 13.94 3.60 9.35
CA GLY A 122 14.49 4.60 10.28
C GLY A 122 15.70 5.37 9.81
N LYS A 123 16.03 5.31 8.52
CA LYS A 123 17.12 6.09 7.96
C LYS A 123 16.75 7.57 8.03
N ARG A 124 17.62 8.34 8.66
CA ARG A 124 17.47 9.79 8.78
C ARG A 124 17.54 10.49 7.41
N GLY A 125 16.85 11.63 7.29
CA GLY A 125 16.84 12.48 6.11
C GLY A 125 15.55 12.37 5.29
N GLU A 126 15.50 13.16 4.21
CA GLU A 126 14.33 13.25 3.34
C GLU A 126 13.97 11.88 2.74
N CYS A 127 12.67 11.61 2.73
CA CYS A 127 12.08 10.41 2.18
C CYS A 127 11.00 10.80 1.16
N SER A 128 11.00 10.13 0.00
CA SER A 128 10.03 10.36 -1.05
C SER A 128 9.12 9.16 -1.22
N LEU A 129 7.90 9.41 -1.65
CA LEU A 129 6.99 8.34 -2.02
C LEU A 129 7.36 7.75 -3.40
N PRO A 130 7.14 6.44 -3.62
CA PRO A 130 7.22 5.89 -4.97
C PRO A 130 6.24 6.64 -5.87
N LYS A 131 6.60 6.88 -7.14
CA LYS A 131 5.71 7.57 -8.10
C LYS A 131 4.93 6.54 -8.91
N LEU A 132 3.85 6.03 -8.34
CA LEU A 132 2.97 5.04 -8.97
C LEU A 132 1.77 5.70 -9.64
N LYS A 133 1.30 5.13 -10.76
CA LYS A 133 0.07 5.56 -11.42
C LYS A 133 -1.09 4.65 -11.01
N CYS A 134 -1.74 4.97 -9.91
CA CYS A 134 -2.86 4.21 -9.35
C CYS A 134 -4.11 5.10 -9.24
N PRO A 135 -4.89 5.24 -10.33
CA PRO A 135 -6.00 6.21 -10.39
C PRO A 135 -7.14 5.92 -9.41
N ASN A 136 -7.22 4.70 -8.89
CA ASN A 136 -8.25 4.26 -7.95
C ASN A 136 -7.71 4.04 -6.53
N LEU A 137 -6.50 4.54 -6.23
CA LEU A 137 -5.93 4.44 -4.89
C LEU A 137 -6.76 5.29 -3.91
N ARG A 138 -7.19 4.64 -2.82
CA ARG A 138 -8.03 5.23 -1.77
C ARG A 138 -7.39 5.16 -0.40
N CYS A 139 -6.64 4.09 -0.13
CA CYS A 139 -6.04 3.82 1.17
C CYS A 139 -4.53 3.66 1.05
N MET A 140 -3.79 4.26 1.99
CA MET A 140 -2.35 4.09 2.13
C MET A 140 -2.02 3.81 3.58
N THR A 141 -1.25 2.76 3.82
CA THR A 141 -0.82 2.36 5.17
C THR A 141 0.69 2.41 5.24
N PHE A 142 1.23 3.03 6.28
CA PHE A 142 2.66 2.98 6.59
C PHE A 142 2.91 1.93 7.68
N GLN A 143 3.88 1.05 7.43
CA GLN A 143 4.36 0.04 8.37
C GLN A 143 5.87 0.18 8.57
N ASP A 144 6.35 -0.22 9.74
CA ASP A 144 7.78 -0.35 10.01
C ASP A 144 8.28 -1.72 9.56
N LEU A 145 9.46 -1.77 8.95
CA LEU A 145 10.07 -3.00 8.44
C LEU A 145 10.75 -3.82 9.54
N ASP A 146 11.11 -3.20 10.66
CA ASP A 146 12.06 -3.76 11.62
C ASP A 146 11.43 -4.13 12.98
N ILE A 147 10.30 -4.84 12.97
CA ILE A 147 9.62 -5.37 14.19
C ILE A 147 10.56 -6.24 15.06
N GLU A 148 11.61 -6.85 14.48
CA GLU A 148 12.52 -7.75 15.20
C GLU A 148 13.71 -7.05 15.89
N ASN A 149 13.94 -5.74 15.70
CA ASN A 149 15.02 -4.99 16.35
C ASN A 149 14.46 -3.97 17.37
N GLU A 150 14.05 -4.46 18.54
CA GLU A 150 13.57 -3.63 19.67
C GLU A 150 14.59 -2.57 20.14
N GLU A 151 15.87 -2.66 19.73
CA GLU A 151 16.95 -1.78 20.19
C GLU A 151 17.22 -0.54 19.32
N LYS A 152 16.51 -0.35 18.20
CA LYS A 152 16.70 0.84 17.34
C LYS A 152 15.46 1.72 17.31
N ASP A 153 15.66 3.00 17.60
CA ASP A 153 14.76 4.09 17.19
C ASP A 153 14.75 4.14 15.65
N ASP A 154 14.10 3.17 15.01
CA ASP A 154 13.95 3.05 13.57
C ASP A 154 12.67 3.79 13.06
N ASP A 155 12.05 4.60 13.93
CA ASP A 155 10.98 5.51 13.53
C ASP A 155 11.50 6.58 12.56
N MET A 156 10.74 6.82 11.49
CA MET A 156 10.99 7.95 10.61
C MET A 156 10.94 9.27 11.39
N GLY A 157 11.98 10.10 11.20
CA GLY A 157 12.06 11.44 11.76
C GLY A 157 11.02 12.42 11.19
N PRO A 158 10.81 13.56 11.86
CA PRO A 158 9.84 14.58 11.44
C PRO A 158 10.17 15.20 10.07
N ASP A 159 11.43 15.26 9.68
CA ASP A 159 11.92 15.67 8.36
C ASP A 159 11.47 14.72 7.25
N ALA A 160 11.56 13.41 7.50
CA ALA A 160 11.11 12.38 6.58
C ALA A 160 9.58 12.43 6.42
N TRP A 161 8.83 12.59 7.52
CA TRP A 161 7.38 12.73 7.48
C TRP A 161 6.92 14.00 6.77
N GLU A 162 7.57 15.14 6.98
CA GLU A 162 7.24 16.38 6.26
C GLU A 162 7.41 16.20 4.74
N SER A 163 8.47 15.50 4.33
CA SER A 163 8.74 15.17 2.92
C SER A 163 7.64 14.26 2.34
N VAL A 164 7.26 13.21 3.07
CA VAL A 164 6.18 12.30 2.69
C VAL A 164 4.84 13.04 2.57
N PHE A 165 4.50 13.88 3.55
CA PHE A 165 3.26 14.67 3.52
C PHE A 165 3.23 15.66 2.36
N TRP A 166 4.40 16.21 1.99
CA TRP A 166 4.53 17.05 0.81
C TRP A 166 4.19 16.27 -0.47
N ASP A 167 4.73 15.07 -0.60
CA ASP A 167 4.54 14.20 -1.75
C ASP A 167 3.11 13.64 -1.86
N LEU A 168 2.44 13.33 -0.75
CA LEU A 168 1.08 12.75 -0.74
C LEU A 168 0.09 13.58 -1.59
N SER A 169 0.05 14.89 -1.33
CA SER A 169 -0.88 15.81 -2.03
C SER A 169 -0.65 15.86 -3.54
N THR A 170 0.61 15.69 -3.97
CA THR A 170 1.00 15.84 -5.38
C THR A 170 0.89 14.52 -6.14
N ASN A 171 1.34 13.43 -5.52
CA ASN A 171 1.43 12.12 -6.17
C ASN A 171 0.14 11.30 -6.02
N TYR A 172 -0.62 11.53 -4.94
CA TYR A 172 -1.80 10.73 -4.58
C TYR A 172 -3.02 11.58 -4.20
N PRO A 173 -3.49 12.46 -5.09
CA PRO A 173 -4.57 13.40 -4.78
C PRO A 173 -5.92 12.72 -4.49
N SER A 174 -6.16 11.50 -4.97
CA SER A 174 -7.41 10.75 -4.76
C SER A 174 -7.51 10.01 -3.43
N LEU A 175 -6.45 10.05 -2.62
CA LEU A 175 -6.37 9.32 -1.36
C LEU A 175 -7.41 9.81 -0.35
N LYS A 176 -8.04 8.88 0.37
CA LYS A 176 -9.11 9.15 1.34
C LYS A 176 -8.77 8.66 2.75
N GLU A 177 -7.92 7.65 2.84
CA GLU A 177 -7.52 7.02 4.09
C GLU A 177 -6.00 6.96 4.17
N LEU A 178 -5.48 7.35 5.33
CA LEU A 178 -4.07 7.29 5.68
C LEU A 178 -3.95 6.62 7.04
N ASN A 179 -3.27 5.48 7.08
CA ASN A 179 -3.08 4.68 8.28
C ASN A 179 -1.61 4.55 8.59
N PHE A 180 -1.30 4.46 9.88
CA PHE A 180 0.06 4.28 10.38
C PHE A 180 0.01 3.15 11.40
N GLU A 181 0.98 2.24 11.35
CA GLU A 181 1.15 1.21 12.36
C GLU A 181 1.47 1.81 13.73
N PHE A 182 2.31 2.84 13.74
CA PHE A 182 2.67 3.63 14.91
C PHE A 182 2.39 5.12 14.68
N PRO A 183 2.01 5.89 15.72
CA PRO A 183 1.79 7.33 15.59
C PRO A 183 3.03 8.05 15.01
N PRO A 184 2.90 8.77 13.88
CA PRO A 184 4.06 9.43 13.26
C PRO A 184 4.58 10.59 14.12
N ARG A 185 5.90 10.71 14.20
CA ARG A 185 6.60 11.86 14.82
C ARG A 185 6.71 13.00 13.82
N VAL A 186 6.06 14.12 14.07
CA VAL A 186 5.91 15.22 13.09
C VAL A 186 6.29 16.57 13.67
N PHE A 187 6.62 17.53 12.80
CA PHE A 187 6.80 18.91 13.23
C PHE A 187 5.48 19.55 13.67
N PRO A 188 5.53 20.60 14.53
CA PRO A 188 4.36 21.37 14.88
C PRO A 188 3.55 21.81 13.65
N TYR A 189 2.24 21.64 13.73
CA TYR A 189 1.29 21.99 12.68
C TYR A 189 1.42 21.20 11.35
N ALA A 190 2.23 20.14 11.28
CA ALA A 190 2.38 19.34 10.06
C ALA A 190 1.05 18.74 9.59
N ILE A 191 0.26 18.17 10.51
CA ILE A 191 -1.07 17.63 10.19
C ILE A 191 -2.03 18.73 9.73
N ARG A 192 -1.96 19.93 10.32
CA ARG A 192 -2.77 21.08 9.87
C ARG A 192 -2.40 21.51 8.45
N ARG A 193 -1.10 21.54 8.11
CA ARG A 193 -0.62 21.80 6.75
C ARG A 193 -1.09 20.71 5.78
N LEU A 194 -1.02 19.44 6.17
CA LEU A 194 -1.48 18.32 5.36
C LEU A 194 -2.99 18.41 5.10
N LYS A 195 -3.82 18.65 6.12
CA LYS A 195 -5.28 18.86 5.99
C LYS A 195 -5.61 19.96 4.97
N LYS A 196 -4.86 21.08 5.01
CA LYS A 196 -5.05 22.19 4.07
C LYS A 196 -4.70 21.82 2.62
N ARG A 197 -3.70 20.97 2.43
CA ARG A 197 -3.18 20.60 1.10
C ARG A 197 -3.84 19.37 0.50
N HIS A 198 -4.38 18.49 1.34
CA HIS A 198 -4.99 17.23 0.95
C HIS A 198 -6.40 17.13 1.56
N PRO A 199 -7.38 17.87 1.00
CA PRO A 199 -8.72 17.98 1.59
C PRO A 199 -9.47 16.65 1.62
N ASN A 200 -9.11 15.69 0.77
CA ASN A 200 -9.74 14.36 0.74
C ASN A 200 -9.37 13.49 1.96
N LEU A 201 -8.30 13.86 2.69
CA LEU A 201 -7.87 13.19 3.92
C LEU A 201 -8.41 13.85 5.19
N ARG A 202 -9.16 14.96 5.09
CA ARG A 202 -9.54 15.77 6.25
C ARG A 202 -10.18 14.95 7.38
N ASP A 203 -11.20 14.16 7.04
CA ASP A 203 -11.96 13.37 8.00
C ASP A 203 -11.11 12.27 8.66
N CYS A 204 -10.14 11.71 7.91
CA CYS A 204 -9.22 10.69 8.43
C CYS A 204 -8.19 11.34 9.38
N LEU A 205 -7.67 12.51 9.02
CA LEU A 205 -6.65 13.24 9.80
C LEU A 205 -7.22 13.88 11.07
N GLU A 206 -8.54 13.96 11.23
CA GLU A 206 -9.17 14.37 12.50
C GLU A 206 -9.10 13.31 13.58
N LYS A 207 -8.97 12.04 13.18
CA LYS A 207 -8.91 10.88 14.09
C LYS A 207 -7.49 10.31 14.22
N LEU A 208 -6.52 10.94 13.56
CA LEU A 208 -5.15 10.46 13.51
C LEU A 208 -4.44 10.77 14.84
N GLU A 209 -3.85 9.75 15.46
CA GLU A 209 -2.88 9.91 16.54
C GLU A 209 -1.51 10.24 15.97
N PHE A 210 -0.81 11.22 16.55
CA PHE A 210 0.54 11.62 16.15
C PHE A 210 1.30 12.23 17.33
N GLN A 211 2.63 12.30 17.21
CA GLN A 211 3.52 12.89 18.20
C GLN A 211 4.14 14.17 17.62
N GLU A 212 3.90 15.33 18.25
CA GLU A 212 4.56 16.58 17.83
C GLU A 212 5.90 16.76 18.54
N VAL A 213 6.94 17.04 17.77
CA VAL A 213 8.26 17.37 18.32
C VAL A 213 8.23 18.81 18.83
N THR A 214 8.30 18.98 20.15
CA THR A 214 8.29 20.28 20.83
C THR A 214 9.67 20.78 21.23
N GLN A 215 10.69 19.91 21.17
CA GLN A 215 12.07 20.22 21.54
C GLN A 215 13.01 19.94 20.36
N PHE A 216 13.61 21.00 19.82
CA PHE A 216 14.62 20.91 18.79
C PHE A 216 15.99 20.84 19.46
N PHE A 217 16.46 19.65 19.82
CA PHE A 217 17.80 19.54 20.38
C PHE A 217 18.86 19.85 19.32
N HIS A 218 19.77 20.76 19.67
CA HIS A 218 20.99 21.02 18.93
C HIS A 218 21.92 19.81 19.07
N HIS A 219 21.93 18.96 18.04
CA HIS A 219 22.86 17.85 17.81
C HIS A 219 22.85 16.70 18.85
N ASP A 220 22.66 15.49 18.33
CA ASP A 220 23.06 14.20 18.90
C ASP A 220 22.41 13.66 20.19
N PHE A 221 21.08 13.61 20.38
CA PHE A 221 20.51 12.71 21.41
C PHE A 221 19.15 12.09 21.05
N SER A 222 18.95 10.84 21.52
CA SER A 222 17.69 10.07 21.44
C SER A 222 16.60 10.70 22.29
N PHE A 223 15.36 10.58 21.86
CA PHE A 223 14.21 11.13 22.59
C PHE A 223 13.54 10.03 23.38
N ALA A 224 13.56 10.15 24.71
CA ALA A 224 12.42 9.78 25.51
C ALA A 224 11.44 10.98 25.49
N ASP A 225 10.15 10.67 25.40
CA ASP A 225 8.99 11.56 25.50
C ASP A 225 8.47 12.17 24.19
N GLY A 226 7.34 11.61 23.74
CA GLY A 226 6.34 12.29 22.92
C GLY A 226 5.06 12.48 23.74
N VAL A 227 4.55 13.70 23.82
CA VAL A 227 3.21 13.98 24.36
C VAL A 227 2.19 13.59 23.28
N LEU A 228 1.25 12.70 23.62
CA LEU A 228 0.10 12.37 22.78
C LEU A 228 -0.80 13.61 22.68
N ALA A 229 -0.78 14.28 21.53
CA ALA A 229 -1.68 15.39 21.27
C ALA A 229 -3.03 14.84 20.78
N GLY A 230 -3.90 14.49 21.72
CA GLY A 230 -5.31 14.21 21.49
C GLY A 230 -6.14 15.11 22.40
N ASP A 231 -6.94 15.98 21.80
CA ASP A 231 -7.89 16.90 22.45
C ASP A 231 -7.30 17.85 23.49
N HIS A 232 -6.80 19.02 23.07
CA HIS A 232 -7.03 20.27 23.79
C HIS A 232 -6.92 21.46 22.83
N ASP A 233 -8.06 22.14 22.62
CA ASP A 233 -8.09 23.57 22.32
C ASP A 233 -7.12 24.27 23.28
N TYR A 234 -6.14 25.05 22.80
CA TYR A 234 -5.69 26.26 23.48
C TYR A 234 -4.71 27.10 22.62
N PHE A 235 -5.11 28.37 22.48
CA PHE A 235 -4.37 29.58 22.08
C PHE A 235 -4.05 29.85 20.59
N GLU A 236 -4.95 30.62 19.95
CA GLU A 236 -4.58 31.85 19.20
C GLU A 236 -4.08 32.90 20.22
N PRO A 237 -3.08 33.76 19.92
CA PRO A 237 -2.93 34.55 18.67
C PRO A 237 -1.63 34.31 17.88
#